data_AF-A0A7S0KEW2-F1
#
_entry.id   AF-A0A7S0KEW2-F1
#
_cell.length_a   1.000
_cell.length_b   1.000
_cell.length_c   1.000
_cell.angle_alpha   90.00
_cell.angle_beta   90.00
_cell.angle_gamma   90.00
#
_symmetry.space_group_name_H-M   'P 1'
#
loop_
_entity.id
_entity.type
_entity.pdbx_description
1 polymer ?
#
loop_
_entity_poly.entity_id
_entity_poly.type
_entity_poly.pdbx_seq_one_letter_code
_entity_poly.pdbx_strand_id
1 'polypeptide(L)'
;LMARSSTPRAATGVAVVAFVALAFAPLAVDGATPPSCKCPASSGACTAAQLVRSSDGTTACGAVDGNGKLDASVVLDSTAQATSLDLTGVKTLTGYLHLSATPALTTLKTDDLVTAGSINIETNAALTALSFPELTGFAGTSGPAAGLEVLKTNAALVSATFPKLATASNVTCEAPGGVVCDLRSVTHLAGALRVRNANLAELKNVSGDAYFDEHDGATVAAEKLEHVGGDLTLMLSKDAKEVKLPKLAKVDGKVLVDEYSAGGANTALTALNFPALTDVGGSLRVESLDGLAVLRCEELRNIGGALELRLLPALKSAYFQKVEKVKSVSIGGDFKDAEVHVPCVADGLLGLTTASGANNVNAVPTDRVTWRWPDGCSHAPKAPDPSPPSTPTPPKSGARAAAATSGLAILVPALAWGVRLR
;
A
#
# COMPACT_ATOMS: atom_id res chain seq x y z
N LEU A 1 -40.34 -19.29 -49.79
CA LEU A 1 -39.17 -20.15 -49.47
C LEU A 1 -38.01 -19.27 -49.02
N MET A 2 -37.22 -19.78 -48.08
CA MET A 2 -36.05 -19.16 -47.43
C MET A 2 -36.34 -18.27 -46.22
N ALA A 3 -36.61 -18.95 -45.10
CA ALA A 3 -36.26 -18.49 -43.77
C ALA A 3 -34.73 -18.50 -43.61
N ARG A 4 -34.15 -17.42 -43.08
CA ARG A 4 -32.80 -17.44 -42.51
C ARG A 4 -32.90 -17.21 -41.01
N SER A 5 -32.51 -18.24 -40.28
CA SER A 5 -32.36 -18.32 -38.84
C SER A 5 -31.30 -17.33 -38.33
N SER A 6 -31.72 -16.38 -37.51
CA SER A 6 -30.81 -15.58 -36.68
C SER A 6 -30.55 -16.32 -35.36
N THR A 7 -29.32 -16.78 -35.17
CA THR A 7 -28.77 -17.22 -33.88
C THR A 7 -28.60 -16.00 -32.96
N PRO A 8 -28.92 -16.09 -31.66
CA PRO A 8 -28.66 -14.99 -30.72
C PRO A 8 -27.18 -14.99 -30.34
N ARG A 9 -26.55 -13.83 -30.55
CA ARG A 9 -25.18 -13.52 -30.15
C ARG A 9 -25.16 -13.42 -28.61
N ALA A 10 -24.34 -14.25 -27.97
CA ALA A 10 -24.12 -14.19 -26.53
C ALA A 10 -23.60 -12.80 -26.14
N ALA A 11 -24.37 -12.09 -25.33
CA ALA A 11 -23.97 -10.82 -24.75
C ALA A 11 -22.93 -11.10 -23.66
N THR A 12 -21.68 -10.72 -23.91
CA THR A 12 -20.65 -10.57 -22.90
C THR A 12 -21.08 -9.43 -21.96
N GLY A 13 -21.70 -9.81 -20.84
CA GLY A 13 -22.01 -8.89 -19.76
C GLY A 13 -20.71 -8.45 -19.08
N VAL A 14 -20.18 -7.29 -19.49
CA VAL A 14 -19.24 -6.54 -18.67
C VAL A 14 -20.04 -6.07 -17.47
N ALA A 15 -19.77 -6.65 -16.30
CA ALA A 15 -20.33 -6.18 -15.04
C ALA A 15 -19.76 -4.80 -14.73
N VAL A 16 -20.43 -3.75 -15.21
CA VAL A 16 -20.20 -2.38 -14.76
C VAL A 16 -20.70 -2.35 -13.32
N VAL A 17 -19.78 -2.42 -12.37
CA VAL A 17 -20.06 -2.15 -10.95
C VAL A 17 -20.49 -0.69 -10.87
N ALA A 18 -21.81 -0.46 -10.82
CA ALA A 18 -22.39 0.86 -10.67
C ALA A 18 -22.05 1.37 -9.26
N PHE A 19 -21.09 2.27 -9.17
CA PHE A 19 -20.74 2.97 -7.94
C PHE A 19 -21.90 3.88 -7.55
N VAL A 20 -22.66 3.48 -6.52
CA VAL A 20 -23.58 4.37 -5.84
C VAL A 20 -22.73 5.33 -5.01
N ALA A 21 -22.41 6.49 -5.59
CA ALA A 21 -21.94 7.63 -4.83
C ALA A 21 -23.04 7.99 -3.83
N LEU A 22 -22.85 7.62 -2.56
CA LEU A 22 -23.63 8.20 -1.47
C LEU A 22 -23.28 9.67 -1.43
N ALA A 23 -24.08 10.47 -2.14
CA ALA A 23 -24.01 11.92 -2.10
C ALA A 23 -24.37 12.36 -0.69
N PHE A 24 -23.34 12.62 0.13
CA PHE A 24 -23.51 13.60 1.19
C PHE A 24 -23.85 14.91 0.47
N ALA A 25 -25.07 15.40 0.67
CA ALA A 25 -25.36 16.78 0.34
C ALA A 25 -24.36 17.61 1.14
N PRO A 26 -23.42 18.35 0.50
CA PRO A 26 -22.62 19.29 1.23
C PRO A 26 -23.61 20.23 1.91
N LEU A 27 -23.58 20.29 3.24
CA LEU A 27 -24.26 21.36 3.94
C LEU A 27 -23.71 22.64 3.33
N ALA A 28 -24.58 23.45 2.74
CA ALA A 28 -24.19 24.75 2.22
C ALA A 28 -23.63 25.56 3.40
N VAL A 29 -22.32 25.63 3.49
CA VAL A 29 -21.62 26.52 4.42
C VAL A 29 -21.70 27.90 3.77
N ASP A 30 -22.47 28.79 4.39
CA ASP A 30 -22.42 30.22 4.07
C ASP A 30 -20.95 30.65 3.97
N GLY A 31 -20.57 31.35 2.90
CA GLY A 31 -19.19 31.57 2.44
C GLY A 31 -18.25 32.38 3.35
N ALA A 32 -18.48 32.43 4.67
CA ALA A 32 -17.54 32.94 5.65
C ALA A 32 -16.70 31.79 6.22
N THR A 33 -15.37 31.91 6.13
CA THR A 33 -14.45 30.99 6.83
C THR A 33 -14.72 31.07 8.34
N PRO A 34 -14.97 29.94 9.04
CA PRO A 34 -15.20 29.93 10.48
C PRO A 34 -14.05 30.62 11.23
N PRO A 35 -14.32 31.36 12.32
CA PRO A 35 -13.27 31.99 13.11
C PRO A 35 -12.33 30.93 13.69
N SER A 36 -11.03 31.24 13.73
CA SER A 36 -10.04 30.41 14.43
C SER A 36 -10.08 30.71 15.93
N CYS A 37 -10.20 29.66 16.73
CA CYS A 37 -10.24 29.68 18.18
C CYS A 37 -8.99 29.03 18.77
N LYS A 38 -8.60 29.47 19.97
CA LYS A 38 -7.56 28.85 20.79
C LYS A 38 -7.97 28.84 22.25
N CYS A 39 -7.23 28.09 23.06
CA CYS A 39 -7.35 28.17 24.52
C CYS A 39 -6.71 29.45 25.06
N PRO A 40 -7.26 30.05 26.14
CA PRO A 40 -6.64 31.18 26.82
C PRO A 40 -5.21 30.86 27.31
N ALA A 41 -4.31 31.84 27.27
CA ALA A 41 -2.90 31.62 27.64
C ALA A 41 -2.68 31.15 29.09
N SER A 42 -3.62 31.43 30.00
CA SER A 42 -3.56 31.05 31.41
C SER A 42 -4.32 29.76 31.77
N SER A 43 -4.97 29.11 30.81
CA SER A 43 -5.82 27.95 31.10
C SER A 43 -5.04 26.65 31.00
N GLY A 44 -4.87 25.95 32.12
CA GLY A 44 -4.43 24.55 32.12
C GLY A 44 -5.54 23.63 31.57
N ALA A 45 -6.78 23.80 32.03
CA ALA A 45 -7.95 23.13 31.46
C ALA A 45 -8.78 24.11 30.63
N CYS A 46 -9.13 23.70 29.41
CA CYS A 46 -9.82 24.54 28.44
C CYS A 46 -11.06 23.81 27.92
N THR A 47 -12.23 24.41 28.12
CA THR A 47 -13.51 23.91 27.59
C THR A 47 -13.93 24.67 26.34
N ALA A 48 -14.87 24.11 25.57
CA ALA A 48 -15.45 24.80 24.40
C ALA A 48 -15.96 26.22 24.73
N ALA A 49 -16.52 26.44 25.93
CA ALA A 49 -17.04 27.75 26.36
C ALA A 49 -15.93 28.76 26.71
N GLN A 50 -14.70 28.30 26.92
CA GLN A 50 -13.55 29.15 27.27
C GLN A 50 -12.70 29.52 26.06
N LEU A 51 -13.04 29.00 24.88
CA LEU A 51 -12.31 29.31 23.65
C LEU A 51 -12.35 30.81 23.35
N VAL A 52 -11.20 31.35 22.94
CA VAL A 52 -11.03 32.75 22.54
C VAL A 52 -10.51 32.84 21.12
N ARG A 53 -10.82 33.94 20.42
CA ARG A 53 -10.36 34.13 19.03
C ARG A 53 -8.85 34.14 18.98
N SER A 54 -8.27 33.44 18.01
CA SER A 54 -6.83 33.38 17.84
C SER A 54 -6.21 34.76 17.59
N SER A 55 -6.97 35.67 16.96
CA SER A 55 -6.55 37.02 16.57
C SER A 55 -6.26 37.97 17.73
N ASP A 56 -6.97 37.84 18.86
CA ASP A 56 -6.86 38.74 20.01
C ASP A 56 -6.64 38.02 21.35
N GLY A 57 -6.88 36.72 21.41
CA GLY A 57 -6.72 35.89 22.62
C GLY A 57 -7.64 36.28 23.78
N THR A 58 -8.67 37.09 23.55
CA THR A 58 -9.51 37.66 24.62
C THR A 58 -11.00 37.65 24.28
N THR A 59 -11.37 37.77 23.00
CA THR A 59 -12.77 37.71 22.57
C THR A 59 -13.24 36.27 22.56
N ALA A 60 -14.40 35.99 23.16
CA ALA A 60 -15.02 34.67 23.13
C ALA A 60 -15.19 34.15 21.69
N CYS A 61 -14.82 32.90 21.47
CA CYS A 61 -14.76 32.30 20.14
C CYS A 61 -16.01 31.49 19.83
N GLY A 62 -17.06 32.20 19.41
CA GLY A 62 -18.37 31.59 19.19
C GLY A 62 -18.99 31.05 20.48
N ALA A 63 -20.23 30.59 20.38
CA ALA A 63 -20.87 29.83 21.43
C ALA A 63 -21.35 28.51 20.84
N VAL A 64 -21.32 27.45 21.65
CA VAL A 64 -21.99 26.20 21.31
C VAL A 64 -23.49 26.47 21.36
N ASP A 65 -24.18 26.32 20.23
CA ASP A 65 -25.62 26.57 20.15
C ASP A 65 -26.44 25.45 20.83
N GLY A 66 -27.77 25.61 20.90
CA GLY A 66 -28.66 24.62 21.52
C GLY A 66 -28.66 23.24 20.84
N ASN A 67 -28.10 23.11 19.64
CA ASN A 67 -27.94 21.85 18.91
C ASN A 67 -26.53 21.26 19.06
N GLY A 68 -25.65 21.89 19.83
CA GLY A 68 -24.26 21.47 19.96
C GLY A 68 -23.37 21.88 18.79
N LYS A 69 -23.78 22.86 17.97
CA LYS A 69 -22.95 23.37 16.87
C LYS A 69 -21.99 24.43 17.40
N LEU A 70 -20.69 24.25 17.11
CA LEU A 70 -19.65 25.26 17.24
C LEU A 70 -19.25 25.72 15.84
N ASP A 71 -19.63 26.95 15.49
CA ASP A 71 -19.30 27.54 14.20
C ASP A 71 -17.93 28.21 14.20
N ALA A 72 -16.88 27.38 14.30
CA ALA A 72 -15.50 27.82 14.42
C ALA A 72 -14.50 26.71 14.04
N SER A 73 -13.23 27.08 13.92
CA SER A 73 -12.10 26.16 13.95
C SER A 73 -11.43 26.22 15.32
N VAL A 74 -11.00 25.09 15.87
CA VAL A 74 -10.27 25.01 17.15
C VAL A 74 -8.81 24.69 16.85
N VAL A 75 -7.92 25.56 17.29
CA VAL A 75 -6.48 25.53 16.97
C VAL A 75 -5.68 25.62 18.24
N LEU A 76 -4.91 24.57 18.52
CA LEU A 76 -3.86 24.57 19.53
C LEU A 76 -2.53 24.29 18.85
N ASP A 77 -1.58 25.19 19.06
CA ASP A 77 -0.23 25.14 18.50
C ASP A 77 0.83 25.05 19.63
N SER A 78 2.10 25.19 19.27
CA SER A 78 3.23 25.18 20.22
C SER A 78 3.20 26.26 21.31
N THR A 79 2.35 27.27 21.19
CA THR A 79 2.17 28.31 22.21
C THR A 79 1.12 27.92 23.26
N ALA A 80 0.28 26.92 22.97
CA ALA A 80 -0.77 26.49 23.87
C ALA A 80 -0.20 25.88 25.17
N GLN A 81 -0.66 26.42 26.31
CA GLN A 81 -0.32 25.92 27.65
C GLN A 81 -1.39 24.96 28.20
N ALA A 82 -2.46 24.72 27.44
CA ALA A 82 -3.54 23.86 27.85
C ALA A 82 -3.06 22.41 27.99
N THR A 83 -3.29 21.83 29.16
CA THR A 83 -3.05 20.41 29.44
C THR A 83 -4.26 19.55 29.08
N SER A 84 -5.44 20.16 28.96
CA SER A 84 -6.66 19.50 28.48
C SER A 84 -7.52 20.41 27.60
N LEU A 85 -8.12 19.81 26.57
CA LEU A 85 -9.17 20.39 25.74
C LEU A 85 -10.44 19.55 25.87
N ASP A 86 -11.51 20.15 26.37
CA ASP A 86 -12.80 19.49 26.59
C ASP A 86 -13.88 20.10 25.66
N LEU A 87 -14.25 19.34 24.63
CA LEU A 87 -15.29 19.70 23.67
C LEU A 87 -16.63 19.01 23.98
N THR A 88 -16.88 18.61 25.23
CA THR A 88 -18.18 18.06 25.65
C THR A 88 -19.31 19.01 25.26
N GLY A 89 -20.39 18.46 24.71
CA GLY A 89 -21.53 19.20 24.16
C GLY A 89 -21.35 19.68 22.72
N VAL A 90 -20.14 19.65 22.14
CA VAL A 90 -19.91 19.99 20.73
C VAL A 90 -20.19 18.77 19.86
N LYS A 91 -21.30 18.80 19.13
CA LYS A 91 -21.71 17.76 18.17
C LYS A 91 -21.25 18.04 16.74
N THR A 92 -21.22 19.30 16.35
CA THR A 92 -20.83 19.74 15.00
C THR A 92 -19.80 20.85 15.11
N LEU A 93 -18.61 20.62 14.57
CA LEU A 93 -17.60 21.64 14.36
C LEU A 93 -17.58 22.00 12.87
N THR A 94 -18.00 23.21 12.50
CA THR A 94 -18.05 23.59 11.08
C THR A 94 -16.66 23.78 10.48
N GLY A 95 -15.72 24.27 11.30
CA GLY A 95 -14.31 24.41 10.96
C GLY A 95 -13.51 23.16 11.26
N TYR A 96 -12.21 23.36 11.43
CA TYR A 96 -11.25 22.28 11.65
C TYR A 96 -10.82 22.20 13.12
N LEU A 97 -10.56 20.99 13.60
CA LEU A 97 -9.83 20.76 14.85
C LEU A 97 -8.36 20.53 14.48
N HIS A 98 -7.49 21.49 14.80
CA HIS A 98 -6.06 21.40 14.55
C HIS A 98 -5.28 21.45 15.86
N LEU A 99 -4.61 20.35 16.18
CA LEU A 99 -3.77 20.19 17.37
C LEU A 99 -2.35 19.86 16.89
N SER A 100 -1.51 20.88 16.79
CA SER A 100 -0.15 20.75 16.26
C SER A 100 0.88 21.18 17.28
N ALA A 101 1.87 20.32 17.52
CA ALA A 101 3.00 20.65 18.38
C ALA A 101 2.57 21.12 19.78
N THR A 102 1.55 20.51 20.40
CA THR A 102 1.08 20.88 21.75
C THR A 102 1.71 19.96 22.82
N PRO A 103 2.89 20.32 23.39
CA PRO A 103 3.64 19.40 24.26
C PRO A 103 2.97 19.17 25.61
N ALA A 104 2.12 20.08 26.08
CA ALA A 104 1.45 20.00 27.37
C ALA A 104 0.11 19.24 27.32
N LEU A 105 -0.49 19.07 26.15
CA LEU A 105 -1.83 18.51 25.99
C LEU A 105 -1.78 17.00 26.24
N THR A 106 -2.44 16.57 27.32
CA THR A 106 -2.54 15.16 27.73
C THR A 106 -3.94 14.60 27.52
N THR A 107 -4.96 15.46 27.54
CA THR A 107 -6.36 15.06 27.50
C THR A 107 -7.11 15.81 26.41
N LEU A 108 -7.76 15.07 25.52
CA LEU A 108 -8.71 15.58 24.55
C LEU A 108 -10.04 14.86 24.75
N LYS A 109 -11.12 15.59 25.02
CA LYS A 109 -12.48 15.02 25.07
C LYS A 109 -13.29 15.47 23.87
N THR A 110 -13.75 14.49 23.10
CA THR A 110 -14.47 14.64 21.82
C THR A 110 -15.65 13.68 21.75
N ASP A 111 -16.17 13.24 22.91
CA ASP A 111 -17.14 12.15 23.03
C ASP A 111 -18.45 12.43 22.26
N ASP A 112 -18.88 13.69 22.20
CA ASP A 112 -20.12 14.08 21.54
C ASP A 112 -19.94 14.45 20.06
N LEU A 113 -18.70 14.53 19.56
CA LEU A 113 -18.40 15.08 18.25
C LEU A 113 -18.83 14.13 17.13
N VAL A 114 -19.89 14.49 16.42
CA VAL A 114 -20.49 13.69 15.33
C VAL A 114 -19.90 14.05 13.97
N THR A 115 -19.66 15.35 13.74
CA THR A 115 -19.08 15.86 12.50
C THR A 115 -18.11 17.01 12.76
N ALA A 116 -17.07 17.09 11.93
CA ALA A 116 -16.11 18.19 11.90
C ALA A 116 -15.81 18.59 10.46
N GLY A 117 -15.36 19.81 10.19
CA GLY A 117 -14.85 20.18 8.86
C GLY A 117 -13.63 19.35 8.47
N SER A 118 -12.65 19.28 9.38
CA SER A 118 -11.51 18.35 9.33
C SER A 118 -10.90 18.17 10.73
N ILE A 119 -10.09 17.13 10.89
CA ILE A 119 -9.33 16.88 12.12
C ILE A 119 -7.87 16.66 11.73
N ASN A 120 -6.97 17.51 12.22
CA ASN A 120 -5.52 17.35 12.08
C ASN A 120 -4.86 17.35 13.46
N ILE A 121 -4.19 16.24 13.79
CA ILE A 121 -3.54 16.02 15.08
C ILE A 121 -2.12 15.52 14.84
N GLU A 122 -1.14 16.39 15.09
CA GLU A 122 0.26 16.15 14.80
C GLU A 122 1.17 16.65 15.92
N THR A 123 2.28 15.95 16.14
CA THR A 123 3.38 16.43 16.99
C THR A 123 2.99 16.70 18.46
N ASN A 124 2.02 15.97 19.00
CA ASN A 124 1.60 16.11 20.40
C ASN A 124 2.32 15.06 21.26
N ALA A 125 3.42 15.48 21.88
CA ALA A 125 4.33 14.58 22.59
C ALA A 125 3.73 13.94 23.85
N ALA A 126 2.70 14.54 24.45
CA ALA A 126 2.10 14.07 25.70
C ALA A 126 0.70 13.45 25.54
N LEU A 127 0.13 13.47 24.33
CA LEU A 127 -1.21 12.94 24.09
C LEU A 127 -1.14 11.43 23.91
N THR A 128 -1.83 10.68 24.78
CA THR A 128 -1.73 9.22 24.84
C THR A 128 -2.87 8.50 24.14
N ALA A 129 -4.03 9.14 23.98
CA ALA A 129 -5.18 8.53 23.32
C ALA A 129 -5.94 9.54 22.47
N LEU A 130 -6.46 9.06 21.33
CA LEU A 130 -7.42 9.76 20.50
C LEU A 130 -8.70 8.93 20.41
N SER A 131 -9.84 9.54 20.73
CA SER A 131 -11.13 8.86 20.76
C SER A 131 -12.22 9.75 20.20
N PHE A 132 -12.82 9.31 19.09
CA PHE A 132 -13.94 9.97 18.43
C PHE A 132 -15.11 8.98 18.29
N PRO A 133 -15.79 8.64 19.41
CA PRO A 133 -16.74 7.52 19.45
C PRO A 133 -17.99 7.77 18.61
N GLU A 134 -18.38 9.04 18.42
CA GLU A 134 -19.57 9.44 17.68
C GLU A 134 -19.28 10.02 16.28
N LEU A 135 -18.01 10.19 15.90
CA LEU A 135 -17.65 10.82 14.63
C LEU A 135 -18.07 9.91 13.46
N THR A 136 -18.93 10.43 12.59
CA THR A 136 -19.49 9.68 11.45
C THR A 136 -18.93 10.12 10.10
N GLY A 137 -18.43 11.36 10.00
CA GLY A 137 -17.88 11.91 8.78
C GLY A 137 -17.42 13.36 8.92
N PHE A 138 -16.99 13.93 7.81
CA PHE A 138 -16.54 15.31 7.72
C PHE A 138 -17.59 16.18 7.04
N ALA A 139 -17.96 17.31 7.65
CA ALA A 139 -19.04 18.19 7.20
C ALA A 139 -18.70 19.01 5.94
N GLY A 140 -17.47 18.87 5.42
CA GLY A 140 -17.04 19.46 4.17
C GLY A 140 -16.74 20.95 4.28
N THR A 141 -15.47 21.30 4.48
CA THR A 141 -14.97 22.60 4.05
C THR A 141 -13.95 22.37 2.94
N SER A 142 -14.17 23.03 1.81
CA SER A 142 -13.31 23.02 0.65
C SER A 142 -11.96 23.63 1.00
N GLY A 143 -10.99 22.76 1.28
CA GLY A 143 -9.58 23.08 1.40
C GLY A 143 -8.77 21.82 1.11
N PRO A 144 -7.46 21.93 0.83
CA PRO A 144 -6.59 20.78 0.55
C PRO A 144 -6.47 19.78 1.72
N ALA A 145 -7.10 20.05 2.87
CA ALA A 145 -7.10 19.25 4.09
C ALA A 145 -8.51 18.81 4.56
N ALA A 146 -9.46 18.59 3.64
CA ALA A 146 -10.74 17.95 3.99
C ALA A 146 -10.49 16.47 4.32
N GLY A 147 -10.41 16.13 5.61
CA GLY A 147 -10.15 14.76 6.04
C GLY A 147 -9.71 14.60 7.49
N LEU A 148 -9.28 13.38 7.79
CA LEU A 148 -8.61 13.00 9.01
C LEU A 148 -7.10 12.95 8.78
N GLU A 149 -6.35 13.65 9.59
CA GLU A 149 -4.89 13.59 9.61
C GLU A 149 -4.40 13.36 11.04
N VAL A 150 -3.75 12.22 11.25
CA VAL A 150 -3.14 11.82 12.52
C VAL A 150 -1.73 11.33 12.21
N LEU A 151 -0.72 12.14 12.56
CA LEU A 151 0.65 11.95 12.07
C LEU A 151 1.58 11.25 13.07
N LYS A 152 2.69 10.72 12.53
CA LYS A 152 3.79 9.98 13.19
C LYS A 152 4.40 10.64 14.42
N THR A 153 4.24 11.95 14.58
CA THR A 153 4.94 12.72 15.61
C THR A 153 4.24 12.76 16.97
N ASN A 154 3.10 12.05 17.12
CA ASN A 154 2.42 11.85 18.42
C ASN A 154 3.04 10.66 19.18
N ALA A 155 4.28 10.80 19.65
CA ALA A 155 5.11 9.70 20.16
C ALA A 155 4.54 8.92 21.36
N ALA A 156 3.69 9.55 22.18
CA ALA A 156 3.08 8.91 23.35
C ALA A 156 1.73 8.23 23.05
N LEU A 157 1.23 8.35 21.82
CA LEU A 157 -0.07 7.81 21.44
C LEU A 157 -0.04 6.29 21.52
N VAL A 158 -1.02 5.69 22.19
CA VAL A 158 -1.20 4.23 22.29
C VAL A 158 -2.47 3.75 21.60
N SER A 159 -3.42 4.64 21.34
CA SER A 159 -4.67 4.31 20.65
C SER A 159 -5.21 5.49 19.86
N ALA A 160 -5.80 5.20 18.70
CA ALA A 160 -6.55 6.15 17.90
C ALA A 160 -7.82 5.47 17.38
N THR A 161 -8.99 5.93 17.80
CA THR A 161 -10.26 5.24 17.53
C THR A 161 -11.32 6.13 16.87
N PHE A 162 -11.89 5.60 15.78
CA PHE A 162 -12.94 6.24 14.98
C PHE A 162 -14.04 5.21 14.64
N PRO A 163 -14.68 4.60 15.64
CA PRO A 163 -15.47 3.38 15.46
C PRO A 163 -16.77 3.58 14.67
N LYS A 164 -17.21 4.82 14.43
CA LYS A 164 -18.41 5.14 13.65
C LYS A 164 -18.13 5.90 12.37
N LEU A 165 -16.85 6.17 12.05
CA LEU A 165 -16.47 6.90 10.85
C LEU A 165 -16.78 6.02 9.64
N ALA A 166 -17.84 6.35 8.90
CA ALA A 166 -18.33 5.50 7.81
C ALA A 166 -17.73 5.89 6.45
N THR A 167 -17.53 7.19 6.27
CA THR A 167 -17.00 7.78 5.03
C THR A 167 -16.09 8.96 5.37
N ALA A 168 -15.00 9.09 4.63
CA ALA A 168 -14.11 10.24 4.70
C ALA A 168 -13.56 10.55 3.30
N SER A 169 -13.09 11.79 3.09
CA SER A 169 -12.38 12.13 1.86
C SER A 169 -10.95 11.62 1.94
N ASN A 170 -10.12 12.22 2.80
CA ASN A 170 -8.76 11.75 3.03
C ASN A 170 -8.60 11.22 4.45
N VAL A 171 -7.84 10.14 4.60
CA VAL A 171 -7.44 9.61 5.90
C VAL A 171 -5.94 9.35 5.89
N THR A 172 -5.21 10.14 6.66
CA THR A 172 -3.81 9.88 7.01
C THR A 172 -3.77 9.46 8.47
N CYS A 173 -3.35 8.24 8.77
CA CYS A 173 -3.19 7.74 10.13
C CYS A 173 -1.90 6.92 10.26
N GLU A 174 -0.83 7.63 10.60
CA GLU A 174 0.51 7.08 10.66
C GLU A 174 1.07 7.12 12.08
N ALA A 175 0.27 6.79 13.09
CA ALA A 175 0.74 6.84 14.48
C ALA A 175 1.98 5.94 14.72
N PRO A 176 2.93 6.36 15.59
CA PRO A 176 4.15 5.60 15.87
C PRO A 176 3.88 4.38 16.76
N GLY A 177 4.89 3.52 16.97
CA GLY A 177 4.92 2.56 18.09
C GLY A 177 3.89 1.42 18.03
N GLY A 178 3.50 0.95 16.83
CA GLY A 178 2.53 -0.15 16.67
C GLY A 178 1.07 0.24 16.96
N VAL A 179 0.77 1.53 17.10
CA VAL A 179 -0.62 2.00 17.20
C VAL A 179 -1.39 1.57 15.96
N VAL A 180 -2.56 0.95 16.20
CA VAL A 180 -3.52 0.59 15.15
C VAL A 180 -4.64 1.61 15.16
N CYS A 181 -4.82 2.32 14.05
CA CYS A 181 -5.94 3.23 13.87
C CYS A 181 -7.23 2.42 13.65
N ASP A 182 -8.18 2.50 14.59
CA ASP A 182 -9.45 1.79 14.49
C ASP A 182 -10.41 2.55 13.55
N LEU A 183 -10.38 2.15 12.27
CA LEU A 183 -11.21 2.66 11.17
C LEU A 183 -12.24 1.61 10.72
N ARG A 184 -12.64 0.71 11.64
CA ARG A 184 -13.39 -0.52 11.31
C ARG A 184 -14.68 -0.31 10.54
N SER A 185 -15.31 0.85 10.68
CA SER A 185 -16.60 1.17 10.04
C SER A 185 -16.45 1.94 8.74
N VAL A 186 -15.24 2.34 8.36
CA VAL A 186 -15.00 3.03 7.08
C VAL A 186 -15.31 2.04 5.97
N THR A 187 -16.29 2.38 5.14
CA THR A 187 -16.67 1.54 3.98
C THR A 187 -16.11 2.09 2.68
N HIS A 188 -16.04 3.41 2.55
CA HIS A 188 -15.65 4.10 1.33
C HIS A 188 -14.83 5.35 1.68
N LEU A 189 -13.74 5.56 0.94
CA LEU A 189 -12.97 6.79 0.96
C LEU A 189 -13.09 7.51 -0.39
N ALA A 190 -13.52 8.77 -0.35
CA ALA A 190 -13.68 9.60 -1.56
C ALA A 190 -12.34 10.16 -2.07
N GLY A 191 -11.27 10.06 -1.27
CA GLY A 191 -9.91 10.47 -1.58
C GLY A 191 -8.91 9.39 -1.12
N ALA A 192 -7.75 9.82 -0.63
CA ALA A 192 -6.64 8.94 -0.32
C ALA A 192 -6.70 8.32 1.08
N LEU A 193 -6.13 7.12 1.20
CA LEU A 193 -5.80 6.44 2.44
C LEU A 193 -4.28 6.37 2.59
N ARG A 194 -3.75 6.87 3.71
CA ARG A 194 -2.35 6.71 4.08
C ARG A 194 -2.26 6.23 5.52
N VAL A 195 -1.81 5.01 5.75
CA VAL A 195 -1.80 4.41 7.10
C VAL A 195 -0.53 3.65 7.38
N ARG A 196 -0.14 3.61 8.66
CA ARG A 196 0.92 2.71 9.13
C ARG A 196 0.33 1.36 9.54
N ASN A 197 -0.57 1.39 10.53
CA ASN A 197 -1.41 0.25 10.90
C ASN A 197 -2.85 0.73 11.08
N ALA A 198 -3.80 -0.02 10.51
CA ALA A 198 -5.21 0.32 10.62
C ALA A 198 -6.08 -0.94 10.65
N ASN A 199 -7.20 -0.84 11.38
CA ASN A 199 -8.29 -1.79 11.27
C ASN A 199 -9.24 -1.32 10.16
N LEU A 200 -9.25 -2.01 9.02
CA LEU A 200 -10.02 -1.66 7.82
C LEU A 200 -11.09 -2.72 7.50
N ALA A 201 -11.71 -3.30 8.53
CA ALA A 201 -12.60 -4.45 8.42
C ALA A 201 -13.75 -4.30 7.40
N GLU A 202 -14.31 -3.09 7.27
CA GLU A 202 -15.42 -2.81 6.35
C GLU A 202 -15.02 -2.06 5.07
N LEU A 203 -13.73 -1.75 4.89
CA LEU A 203 -13.28 -0.93 3.76
C LEU A 203 -13.48 -1.69 2.45
N LYS A 204 -14.24 -1.10 1.52
CA LYS A 204 -14.53 -1.64 0.19
C LYS A 204 -13.83 -0.88 -0.92
N ASN A 205 -13.78 0.44 -0.83
CA ASN A 205 -13.32 1.28 -1.92
C ASN A 205 -12.49 2.46 -1.42
N VAL A 206 -11.39 2.75 -2.12
CA VAL A 206 -10.60 3.96 -1.97
C VAL A 206 -10.57 4.65 -3.33
N SER A 207 -11.13 5.86 -3.43
CA SER A 207 -11.22 6.55 -4.73
C SER A 207 -9.90 7.17 -5.16
N GLY A 208 -9.03 7.50 -4.20
CA GLY A 208 -7.66 7.95 -4.45
C GLY A 208 -6.63 6.84 -4.22
N ASP A 209 -5.43 7.24 -3.79
CA ASP A 209 -4.33 6.32 -3.48
C ASP A 209 -4.58 5.59 -2.15
N ALA A 210 -4.13 4.34 -2.06
CA ALA A 210 -4.06 3.56 -0.83
C ALA A 210 -2.59 3.25 -0.52
N TYR A 211 -2.08 3.86 0.55
CA TYR A 211 -0.67 3.84 0.91
C TYR A 211 -0.49 3.28 2.32
N PHE A 212 0.08 2.08 2.43
CA PHE A 212 0.46 1.46 3.70
C PHE A 212 1.93 1.78 3.95
N ASP A 213 2.21 2.84 4.71
CA ASP A 213 3.55 3.36 4.93
C ASP A 213 4.21 2.75 6.15
N GLU A 214 5.47 2.33 6.03
CA GLU A 214 6.25 1.79 7.14
C GLU A 214 5.49 0.75 7.98
N HIS A 215 4.72 -0.14 7.34
CA HIS A 215 3.83 -1.05 8.05
C HIS A 215 4.63 -1.98 8.97
N ASP A 216 4.53 -1.74 10.28
CA ASP A 216 5.24 -2.46 11.35
C ASP A 216 4.37 -3.48 12.10
N GLY A 217 3.11 -3.62 11.69
CA GLY A 217 2.25 -4.74 12.04
C GLY A 217 2.64 -6.05 11.35
N ALA A 218 2.12 -7.15 11.88
CA ALA A 218 2.34 -8.47 11.29
C ALA A 218 1.53 -8.69 9.99
N THR A 219 0.43 -7.97 9.80
CA THR A 219 -0.52 -8.20 8.72
C THR A 219 -1.11 -6.89 8.21
N VAL A 220 -0.99 -6.66 6.90
CA VAL A 220 -1.82 -5.68 6.19
C VAL A 220 -3.15 -6.35 5.86
N ALA A 221 -4.28 -5.85 6.37
CA ALA A 221 -5.59 -6.44 6.13
C ALA A 221 -6.66 -5.41 5.77
N ALA A 222 -7.28 -5.61 4.61
CA ALA A 222 -8.52 -4.96 4.19
C ALA A 222 -9.34 -5.97 3.38
N GLU A 223 -9.92 -6.95 4.07
CA GLU A 223 -10.47 -8.16 3.44
C GLU A 223 -11.68 -7.91 2.53
N LYS A 224 -12.31 -6.75 2.69
CA LYS A 224 -13.45 -6.31 1.88
C LYS A 224 -13.07 -5.34 0.76
N LEU A 225 -11.79 -4.94 0.67
CA LEU A 225 -11.33 -3.97 -0.33
C LEU A 225 -11.46 -4.58 -1.73
N GLU A 226 -12.22 -3.94 -2.59
CA GLU A 226 -12.53 -4.36 -3.96
C GLU A 226 -11.83 -3.49 -4.99
N HIS A 227 -11.70 -2.18 -4.75
CA HIS A 227 -11.14 -1.22 -5.71
C HIS A 227 -10.32 -0.10 -5.08
N VAL A 228 -9.22 0.25 -5.74
CA VAL A 228 -8.41 1.46 -5.49
C VAL A 228 -8.38 2.28 -6.78
N GLY A 229 -8.87 3.52 -6.72
CA GLY A 229 -8.96 4.44 -7.87
C GLY A 229 -7.64 5.16 -8.21
N GLY A 230 -6.67 5.14 -7.29
CA GLY A 230 -5.30 5.59 -7.51
C GLY A 230 -4.29 4.45 -7.43
N ASP A 231 -3.14 4.74 -6.86
CA ASP A 231 -2.07 3.78 -6.61
C ASP A 231 -2.32 2.97 -5.34
N LEU A 232 -2.05 1.66 -5.38
CA LEU A 232 -1.87 0.85 -4.18
C LEU A 232 -0.38 0.71 -3.91
N THR A 233 0.08 1.19 -2.76
CA THR A 233 1.47 1.04 -2.33
C THR A 233 1.55 0.41 -0.95
N LEU A 234 2.35 -0.65 -0.84
CA LEU A 234 2.61 -1.40 0.39
C LEU A 234 4.09 -1.28 0.73
N MET A 235 4.45 -0.41 1.67
CA MET A 235 5.80 -0.28 2.22
C MET A 235 5.89 -1.11 3.51
N LEU A 236 6.44 -2.31 3.39
CA LEU A 236 6.38 -3.32 4.43
C LEU A 236 7.67 -3.33 5.25
N SER A 237 7.58 -3.20 6.56
CA SER A 237 8.75 -3.36 7.44
C SER A 237 9.15 -4.84 7.57
N LYS A 238 10.27 -5.11 8.26
CA LYS A 238 10.75 -6.46 8.55
C LYS A 238 9.76 -7.40 9.25
N ASP A 239 8.77 -6.85 9.96
CA ASP A 239 7.85 -7.63 10.81
C ASP A 239 6.58 -8.06 10.07
N ALA A 240 6.32 -7.49 8.88
CA ALA A 240 5.16 -7.81 8.07
C ALA A 240 5.26 -9.23 7.47
N LYS A 241 4.30 -10.08 7.80
CA LYS A 241 4.25 -11.51 7.44
C LYS A 241 3.19 -11.85 6.41
N GLU A 242 2.17 -11.01 6.30
CA GLU A 242 0.99 -11.33 5.51
C GLU A 242 0.32 -10.07 4.94
N VAL A 243 -0.22 -10.21 3.72
CA VAL A 243 -1.07 -9.20 3.07
C VAL A 243 -2.39 -9.89 2.71
N LYS A 244 -3.49 -9.41 3.29
CA LYS A 244 -4.86 -9.94 3.10
C LYS A 244 -5.73 -8.94 2.35
N LEU A 245 -5.70 -9.06 1.02
CA LEU A 245 -6.54 -8.30 0.09
C LEU A 245 -7.29 -9.25 -0.87
N PRO A 246 -8.02 -10.28 -0.37
CA PRO A 246 -8.58 -11.35 -1.18
C PRO A 246 -9.65 -10.90 -2.19
N LYS A 247 -10.30 -9.75 -1.96
CA LYS A 247 -11.35 -9.21 -2.83
C LYS A 247 -10.87 -8.10 -3.77
N LEU A 248 -9.61 -7.67 -3.66
CA LEU A 248 -9.11 -6.57 -4.45
C LEU A 248 -9.11 -6.98 -5.92
N ALA A 249 -10.04 -6.43 -6.68
CA ALA A 249 -10.29 -6.80 -8.06
C ALA A 249 -9.59 -5.86 -9.05
N LYS A 250 -9.43 -4.59 -8.67
CA LYS A 250 -8.94 -3.55 -9.56
C LYS A 250 -8.13 -2.47 -8.84
N VAL A 251 -7.05 -2.04 -9.47
CA VAL A 251 -6.30 -0.83 -9.12
C VAL A 251 -6.15 0.00 -10.39
N ASP A 252 -6.68 1.23 -10.39
CA ASP A 252 -6.65 2.09 -11.58
C ASP A 252 -5.24 2.69 -11.82
N GLY A 253 -4.46 2.89 -10.76
CA GLY A 253 -3.06 3.28 -10.80
C GLY A 253 -2.09 2.10 -10.78
N LYS A 254 -0.92 2.30 -10.16
CA LYS A 254 0.12 1.27 -9.99
C LYS A 254 -0.15 0.41 -8.74
N VAL A 255 0.37 -0.80 -8.76
CA VAL A 255 0.57 -1.62 -7.56
C VAL A 255 2.05 -1.67 -7.28
N LEU A 256 2.48 -1.15 -6.13
CA LEU A 256 3.85 -1.25 -5.63
C LEU A 256 3.86 -2.00 -4.30
N VAL A 257 4.66 -3.05 -4.21
CA VAL A 257 4.99 -3.72 -2.95
C VAL A 257 6.50 -3.69 -2.81
N ASP A 258 6.99 -2.99 -1.79
CA ASP A 258 8.43 -2.82 -1.51
C ASP A 258 8.64 -2.92 0.01
N GLU A 259 9.89 -3.09 0.43
CA GLU A 259 10.24 -2.99 1.83
C GLU A 259 10.41 -1.55 2.30
N TYR A 260 10.20 -1.35 3.59
CA TYR A 260 10.65 -0.15 4.27
C TYR A 260 12.07 -0.33 4.83
N SER A 261 13.06 0.08 4.03
CA SER A 261 14.49 -0.20 4.25
C SER A 261 15.07 0.25 5.59
N ALA A 262 14.50 1.28 6.24
CA ALA A 262 14.99 1.74 7.55
C ALA A 262 14.75 0.74 8.70
N GLY A 263 13.86 -0.24 8.51
CA GLY A 263 13.52 -1.27 9.50
C GLY A 263 14.34 -2.57 9.38
N GLY A 264 15.20 -2.70 8.36
CA GLY A 264 15.86 -3.96 7.99
C GLY A 264 15.02 -4.80 7.01
N ALA A 265 15.66 -5.79 6.41
CA ALA A 265 15.10 -6.53 5.29
C ALA A 265 13.83 -7.32 5.64
N ASN A 266 12.81 -7.30 4.76
CA ASN A 266 11.63 -8.14 4.95
C ASN A 266 11.89 -9.60 4.56
N THR A 267 12.24 -10.40 5.57
CA THR A 267 12.41 -11.85 5.46
C THR A 267 11.17 -12.65 5.89
N ALA A 268 10.15 -11.96 6.40
CA ALA A 268 9.01 -12.57 7.07
C ALA A 268 7.82 -12.85 6.12
N LEU A 269 7.62 -12.02 5.10
CA LEU A 269 6.59 -12.22 4.08
C LEU A 269 7.06 -13.27 3.07
N THR A 270 6.52 -14.49 3.15
CA THR A 270 6.95 -15.61 2.29
C THR A 270 6.05 -15.85 1.08
N ALA A 271 4.82 -15.35 1.11
CA ALA A 271 3.87 -15.44 0.02
C ALA A 271 3.05 -14.15 -0.10
N LEU A 272 2.79 -13.73 -1.33
CA LEU A 272 1.95 -12.60 -1.66
C LEU A 272 0.91 -13.05 -2.68
N ASN A 273 -0.37 -12.80 -2.39
CA ASN A 273 -1.48 -13.29 -3.20
C ASN A 273 -2.54 -12.22 -3.41
N PHE A 274 -2.92 -12.02 -4.67
CA PHE A 274 -4.04 -11.18 -5.10
C PHE A 274 -5.01 -12.03 -5.93
N PRO A 275 -5.83 -12.88 -5.28
CA PRO A 275 -6.59 -13.92 -5.96
C PRO A 275 -7.75 -13.39 -6.81
N ALA A 276 -8.26 -12.18 -6.53
CA ALA A 276 -9.33 -11.55 -7.28
C ALA A 276 -8.85 -10.47 -8.26
N LEU A 277 -7.56 -10.10 -8.23
CA LEU A 277 -7.05 -8.96 -8.99
C LEU A 277 -7.03 -9.28 -10.48
N THR A 278 -7.76 -8.48 -11.26
CA THR A 278 -7.95 -8.65 -12.71
C THR A 278 -7.31 -7.52 -13.53
N ASP A 279 -7.23 -6.33 -12.96
CA ASP A 279 -6.81 -5.12 -13.67
C ASP A 279 -5.89 -4.24 -12.81
N VAL A 280 -4.73 -3.88 -13.37
CA VAL A 280 -3.83 -2.83 -12.87
C VAL A 280 -3.64 -1.81 -14.00
N GLY A 281 -4.13 -0.58 -13.83
CA GLY A 281 -4.07 0.44 -14.88
C GLY A 281 -2.65 1.00 -15.10
N GLY A 282 -1.80 0.95 -14.08
CA GLY A 282 -0.39 1.30 -14.11
C GLY A 282 0.54 0.08 -14.16
N SER A 283 1.70 0.20 -13.52
CA SER A 283 2.67 -0.89 -13.37
C SER A 283 2.32 -1.78 -12.18
N LEU A 284 2.65 -3.06 -12.26
CA LEU A 284 2.72 -3.98 -11.12
C LEU A 284 4.19 -4.19 -10.77
N ARG A 285 4.63 -3.68 -9.62
CA ARG A 285 6.00 -3.78 -9.13
C ARG A 285 6.05 -4.44 -7.77
N VAL A 286 6.88 -5.48 -7.66
CA VAL A 286 7.19 -6.16 -6.39
C VAL A 286 8.70 -6.21 -6.25
N GLU A 287 9.23 -5.62 -5.20
CA GLU A 287 10.67 -5.53 -5.02
C GLU A 287 11.13 -5.58 -3.56
N SER A 288 12.42 -5.87 -3.37
CA SER A 288 13.13 -5.82 -2.08
C SER A 288 12.48 -6.66 -0.97
N LEU A 289 11.93 -7.83 -1.30
CA LEU A 289 11.33 -8.74 -0.33
C LEU A 289 12.16 -10.02 -0.24
N ASP A 290 13.16 -10.01 0.65
CA ASP A 290 14.12 -11.11 0.84
C ASP A 290 13.47 -12.45 1.17
N GLY A 291 12.32 -12.43 1.85
CA GLY A 291 11.57 -13.64 2.22
C GLY A 291 10.62 -14.17 1.15
N LEU A 292 10.28 -13.36 0.13
CA LEU A 292 9.16 -13.66 -0.75
C LEU A 292 9.48 -14.82 -1.69
N ALA A 293 8.90 -15.99 -1.41
CA ALA A 293 9.09 -17.19 -2.21
C ALA A 293 8.03 -17.37 -3.31
N VAL A 294 6.84 -16.79 -3.11
CA VAL A 294 5.67 -17.06 -3.96
C VAL A 294 4.85 -15.80 -4.21
N LEU A 295 4.59 -15.49 -5.48
CA LEU A 295 3.70 -14.40 -5.90
C LEU A 295 2.54 -14.93 -6.76
N ARG A 296 1.29 -14.70 -6.35
CA ARG A 296 0.09 -15.14 -7.08
C ARG A 296 -0.77 -13.99 -7.54
N CYS A 297 -0.93 -13.88 -8.86
CA CYS A 297 -1.85 -12.98 -9.55
C CYS A 297 -2.60 -13.77 -10.65
N GLU A 298 -3.25 -14.87 -10.25
CA GLU A 298 -3.77 -15.88 -11.19
C GLU A 298 -4.91 -15.38 -12.07
N GLU A 299 -5.67 -14.39 -11.61
CA GLU A 299 -6.78 -13.76 -12.35
C GLU A 299 -6.38 -12.49 -13.10
N LEU A 300 -5.13 -12.04 -12.99
CA LEU A 300 -4.67 -10.78 -13.58
C LEU A 300 -4.66 -10.87 -15.10
N ARG A 301 -5.39 -9.97 -15.76
CA ARG A 301 -5.51 -9.89 -17.22
C ARG A 301 -4.78 -8.69 -17.80
N ASN A 302 -4.89 -7.53 -17.15
CA ASN A 302 -4.38 -6.28 -17.71
C ASN A 302 -3.38 -5.62 -16.77
N ILE A 303 -2.22 -5.26 -17.33
CA ILE A 303 -1.23 -4.38 -16.73
C ILE A 303 -1.02 -3.23 -17.72
N GLY A 304 -1.49 -2.02 -17.38
CA GLY A 304 -1.38 -0.87 -18.27
C GLY A 304 0.03 -0.29 -18.38
N GLY A 305 0.94 -0.71 -17.49
CA GLY A 305 2.35 -0.34 -17.44
C GLY A 305 3.29 -1.56 -17.51
N ALA A 306 4.35 -1.51 -16.72
CA ALA A 306 5.35 -2.57 -16.63
C ALA A 306 4.99 -3.63 -15.58
N LEU A 307 5.38 -4.88 -15.82
CA LEU A 307 5.51 -5.89 -14.78
C LEU A 307 6.97 -5.93 -14.30
N GLU A 308 7.22 -5.58 -13.04
CA GLU A 308 8.56 -5.45 -12.46
C GLU A 308 8.72 -6.36 -11.23
N LEU A 309 9.63 -7.34 -11.29
CA LEU A 309 10.03 -8.19 -10.16
C LEU A 309 11.54 -8.01 -9.95
N ARG A 310 11.97 -7.48 -8.79
CA ARG A 310 13.38 -7.08 -8.56
C ARG A 310 13.80 -7.36 -7.12
N LEU A 311 15.04 -7.76 -6.88
CA LEU A 311 15.55 -7.93 -5.50
C LEU A 311 14.65 -8.88 -4.67
N LEU A 312 14.34 -10.05 -5.23
CA LEU A 312 13.50 -11.08 -4.60
C LEU A 312 14.30 -12.40 -4.47
N PRO A 313 15.38 -12.44 -3.69
CA PRO A 313 16.34 -13.55 -3.70
C PRO A 313 15.74 -14.93 -3.38
N ALA A 314 14.63 -14.99 -2.62
CA ALA A 314 13.95 -16.23 -2.27
C ALA A 314 12.86 -16.66 -3.28
N LEU A 315 12.58 -15.88 -4.33
CA LEU A 315 11.47 -16.12 -5.24
C LEU A 315 11.64 -17.45 -5.98
N LYS A 316 10.67 -18.35 -5.82
CA LYS A 316 10.61 -19.65 -6.49
C LYS A 316 9.53 -19.71 -7.54
N SER A 317 8.40 -19.03 -7.34
CA SER A 317 7.29 -19.11 -8.27
C SER A 317 6.48 -17.82 -8.35
N ALA A 318 6.14 -17.40 -9.57
CA ALA A 318 5.26 -16.28 -9.84
C ALA A 318 4.19 -16.65 -10.89
N TYR A 319 2.95 -16.21 -10.70
CA TYR A 319 1.80 -16.69 -11.48
C TYR A 319 1.06 -15.56 -12.17
N PHE A 320 1.08 -15.58 -13.51
CA PHE A 320 0.50 -14.56 -14.41
C PHE A 320 -0.20 -15.19 -15.62
N GLN A 321 -0.70 -16.42 -15.48
CA GLN A 321 -1.20 -17.25 -16.59
C GLN A 321 -2.40 -16.69 -17.37
N LYS A 322 -3.08 -15.65 -16.86
CA LYS A 322 -4.22 -15.01 -17.52
C LYS A 322 -3.92 -13.63 -18.08
N VAL A 323 -2.67 -13.15 -18.01
CA VAL A 323 -2.31 -11.84 -18.53
C VAL A 323 -2.53 -11.82 -20.04
N GLU A 324 -3.24 -10.81 -20.51
CA GLU A 324 -3.56 -10.55 -21.92
C GLU A 324 -2.87 -9.29 -22.43
N LYS A 325 -2.51 -8.36 -21.54
CA LYS A 325 -1.90 -7.09 -21.88
C LYS A 325 -0.87 -6.65 -20.84
N VAL A 326 0.32 -6.31 -21.29
CA VAL A 326 1.39 -5.68 -20.50
C VAL A 326 2.28 -4.84 -21.42
N LYS A 327 2.74 -3.66 -21.01
CA LYS A 327 3.60 -2.83 -21.88
C LYS A 327 5.03 -3.36 -21.96
N SER A 328 5.58 -3.77 -20.83
CA SER A 328 6.95 -4.29 -20.71
C SER A 328 7.08 -5.23 -19.50
N VAL A 329 8.02 -6.16 -19.59
CA VAL A 329 8.31 -7.11 -18.51
C VAL A 329 9.77 -6.97 -18.10
N SER A 330 10.01 -6.85 -16.80
CA SER A 330 11.32 -6.74 -16.19
C SER A 330 11.39 -7.63 -14.96
N ILE A 331 11.98 -8.81 -15.11
CA ILE A 331 12.13 -9.79 -14.04
C ILE A 331 13.63 -9.94 -13.79
N GLY A 332 14.16 -9.21 -12.79
CA GLY A 332 15.60 -8.99 -12.62
C GLY A 332 16.22 -9.57 -11.35
N GLY A 333 17.49 -9.97 -11.47
CA GLY A 333 18.58 -9.73 -10.51
C GLY A 333 18.36 -10.07 -9.04
N ASP A 334 18.24 -11.36 -8.68
CA ASP A 334 18.94 -11.97 -7.51
C ASP A 334 18.46 -13.40 -7.23
N PHE A 335 17.27 -13.78 -7.68
CA PHE A 335 16.78 -15.16 -7.60
C PHE A 335 17.44 -16.07 -8.63
N LYS A 336 17.59 -17.35 -8.25
CA LYS A 336 17.98 -18.45 -9.13
C LYS A 336 16.76 -19.35 -9.32
N ASP A 337 16.57 -19.84 -10.54
CA ASP A 337 15.64 -20.93 -10.85
C ASP A 337 14.15 -20.62 -10.54
N ALA A 338 13.74 -19.35 -10.61
CA ALA A 338 12.34 -18.99 -10.39
C ALA A 338 11.47 -19.45 -11.56
N GLU A 339 10.35 -20.09 -11.25
CA GLU A 339 9.34 -20.49 -12.23
C GLU A 339 8.31 -19.37 -12.42
N VAL A 340 8.16 -18.87 -13.64
CA VAL A 340 7.15 -17.86 -13.97
C VAL A 340 6.09 -18.50 -14.85
N HIS A 341 4.89 -18.63 -14.30
CA HIS A 341 3.74 -19.17 -15.02
C HIS A 341 3.12 -18.09 -15.90
N VAL A 342 3.14 -18.32 -17.21
CA VAL A 342 2.82 -17.34 -18.25
C VAL A 342 1.54 -17.70 -19.01
N PRO A 343 0.91 -16.76 -19.71
CA PRO A 343 -0.24 -17.05 -20.57
C PRO A 343 0.13 -17.93 -21.76
N CYS A 344 -0.86 -18.63 -22.32
CA CYS A 344 -0.68 -19.44 -23.52
C CYS A 344 -0.66 -18.58 -24.80
N VAL A 345 0.43 -17.84 -24.97
CA VAL A 345 0.74 -17.09 -26.19
C VAL A 345 2.20 -17.34 -26.59
N ALA A 346 2.52 -17.06 -27.86
CA ALA A 346 3.90 -17.08 -28.34
C ALA A 346 4.78 -16.20 -27.45
N ASP A 347 5.95 -16.68 -27.06
CA ASP A 347 6.91 -16.01 -26.16
C ASP A 347 6.35 -15.63 -24.76
N GLY A 348 5.20 -16.19 -24.36
CA GLY A 348 4.59 -15.96 -23.05
C GLY A 348 4.30 -14.47 -22.80
N LEU A 349 4.66 -13.97 -21.61
CA LEU A 349 4.48 -12.54 -21.29
C LEU A 349 5.23 -11.60 -22.24
N LEU A 350 6.35 -12.03 -22.83
CA LEU A 350 7.15 -11.20 -23.74
C LEU A 350 6.43 -10.96 -25.06
N GLY A 351 5.67 -11.94 -25.54
CA GLY A 351 4.85 -11.80 -26.76
C GLY A 351 3.66 -10.86 -26.61
N LEU A 352 3.36 -10.39 -25.40
CA LEU A 352 2.32 -9.40 -25.12
C LEU A 352 2.85 -7.97 -25.08
N THR A 353 4.18 -7.79 -25.10
CA THR A 353 4.79 -6.46 -24.96
C THR A 353 4.70 -5.66 -26.26
N THR A 354 4.36 -4.37 -26.14
CA THR A 354 4.25 -3.45 -27.29
C THR A 354 5.48 -2.55 -27.45
N ALA A 355 6.40 -2.58 -26.50
CA ALA A 355 7.61 -1.77 -26.57
C ALA A 355 8.64 -2.44 -27.48
N SER A 356 9.07 -1.73 -28.52
CA SER A 356 10.28 -2.05 -29.30
C SER A 356 11.38 -1.08 -28.88
N GLY A 357 12.13 -1.38 -27.80
CA GLY A 357 13.18 -0.47 -27.32
C GLY A 357 14.10 -1.07 -26.27
N ALA A 358 15.37 -0.63 -26.28
CA ALA A 358 16.51 -1.17 -25.53
C ALA A 358 16.45 -1.08 -23.99
N ASN A 359 15.33 -0.61 -23.42
CA ASN A 359 15.07 -0.64 -21.97
C ASN A 359 14.13 -1.78 -21.57
N ASN A 360 13.63 -2.55 -22.55
CA ASN A 360 13.02 -3.83 -22.28
C ASN A 360 14.11 -4.76 -21.77
N VAL A 361 13.88 -5.38 -20.64
CA VAL A 361 14.76 -6.41 -20.08
C VAL A 361 14.59 -7.69 -20.92
N ASN A 362 14.95 -7.63 -22.21
CA ASN A 362 15.27 -8.79 -23.04
C ASN A 362 16.65 -9.36 -22.69
N ALA A 363 17.28 -8.84 -21.64
CA ALA A 363 18.44 -9.39 -20.99
C ALA A 363 18.15 -9.67 -19.52
N VAL A 364 16.97 -10.23 -19.19
CA VAL A 364 17.00 -11.28 -18.16
C VAL A 364 17.91 -12.31 -18.81
N PRO A 365 19.13 -12.57 -18.30
CA PRO A 365 19.81 -13.74 -18.81
C PRO A 365 18.81 -14.88 -18.48
N THR A 366 18.28 -15.49 -19.54
CA THR A 366 17.21 -16.50 -19.44
C THR A 366 17.69 -17.75 -18.70
N ASP A 367 18.96 -17.74 -18.26
CA ASP A 367 19.57 -18.72 -17.38
C ASP A 367 19.00 -18.67 -15.94
N ARG A 368 18.22 -17.66 -15.55
CA ARG A 368 17.70 -17.53 -14.17
C ARG A 368 16.19 -17.63 -13.99
N VAL A 369 15.42 -17.69 -15.08
CA VAL A 369 13.95 -17.81 -15.03
C VAL A 369 13.51 -18.96 -15.92
N THR A 370 12.69 -19.85 -15.37
CA THR A 370 12.01 -20.90 -16.14
C THR A 370 10.59 -20.46 -16.44
N TRP A 371 10.28 -20.23 -17.71
CA TRP A 371 8.92 -19.95 -18.15
C TRP A 371 8.07 -21.22 -18.15
N ARG A 372 6.91 -21.19 -17.49
CA ARG A 372 5.96 -22.29 -17.39
C ARG A 372 4.67 -21.93 -18.11
N TRP A 373 4.36 -22.63 -19.19
CA TRP A 373 3.08 -22.48 -19.90
C TRP A 373 1.99 -23.36 -19.27
N PRO A 374 0.71 -23.02 -19.45
CA PRO A 374 -0.39 -23.89 -19.05
C PRO A 374 -0.36 -25.22 -19.82
N ASP A 375 -0.86 -26.28 -19.21
CA ASP A 375 -0.94 -27.60 -19.85
C ASP A 375 -1.71 -27.55 -21.17
N GLY A 376 -1.17 -28.24 -22.19
CA GLY A 376 -1.76 -28.26 -23.52
C GLY A 376 -1.53 -27.00 -24.36
N CYS A 377 -0.71 -26.05 -23.88
CA CYS A 377 -0.42 -24.84 -24.66
C CYS A 377 0.36 -25.16 -25.94
N SER A 378 -0.22 -24.80 -27.10
CA SER A 378 0.39 -25.00 -28.43
C SER A 378 1.64 -24.12 -28.67
N HIS A 379 1.79 -23.06 -27.89
CA HIS A 379 2.91 -22.13 -27.94
C HIS A 379 4.05 -22.49 -26.97
N ALA A 380 3.87 -23.53 -26.14
CA ALA A 380 4.95 -24.00 -25.27
C ALA A 380 6.13 -24.49 -26.13
N PRO A 381 7.39 -24.16 -25.77
CA PRO A 381 8.55 -24.73 -26.42
C PRO A 381 8.47 -26.25 -26.40
N LYS A 382 8.54 -26.89 -27.58
CA LYS A 382 8.62 -28.35 -27.64
C LYS A 382 9.90 -28.78 -26.93
N ALA A 383 9.79 -29.78 -26.06
CA ALA A 383 10.97 -30.42 -25.50
C ALA A 383 11.92 -30.81 -26.66
N PRO A 384 13.23 -30.57 -26.54
CA PRO A 384 14.16 -31.03 -27.56
C PRO A 384 13.97 -32.55 -27.72
N ASP A 385 13.85 -33.01 -28.97
CA ASP A 385 13.74 -34.44 -29.26
C ASP A 385 14.87 -35.17 -28.53
N PRO A 386 14.59 -36.31 -27.86
CA PRO A 386 15.64 -37.12 -27.26
C PRO A 386 16.66 -37.43 -28.35
N SER A 387 17.90 -37.00 -28.13
CA SER A 387 18.98 -37.19 -29.08
C SER A 387 19.03 -38.68 -29.46
N PRO A 388 19.15 -39.03 -30.75
CA PRO A 388 19.24 -40.43 -31.14
C PRO A 388 20.40 -41.10 -30.40
N PRO A 389 20.24 -42.36 -29.95
CA PRO A 389 21.26 -43.04 -29.18
C PRO A 389 22.57 -42.99 -29.95
N SER A 390 23.60 -42.42 -29.32
CA SER A 390 24.94 -42.34 -29.89
C SER A 390 25.40 -43.76 -30.26
N THR A 391 25.54 -44.02 -31.55
CA THR A 391 26.18 -45.23 -32.06
C THR A 391 27.59 -45.35 -31.45
N PRO A 392 27.96 -46.50 -30.86
CA PRO A 392 29.27 -46.66 -30.26
C PRO A 392 30.34 -46.56 -31.34
N THR A 393 31.22 -45.57 -31.24
CA THR A 393 32.38 -45.39 -32.11
C THR A 393 33.35 -46.56 -31.89
N PRO A 394 33.87 -47.23 -32.93
CA PRO A 394 34.84 -48.30 -32.77
C PRO A 394 36.17 -47.76 -32.22
N PRO A 395 36.96 -48.56 -31.48
CA PRO A 395 38.24 -48.12 -30.96
C PRO A 395 39.23 -47.90 -32.11
N LYS A 396 39.84 -46.71 -32.17
CA LYS A 396 40.94 -46.42 -33.11
C LYS A 396 42.19 -47.20 -32.68
N SER A 397 42.68 -48.04 -33.58
CA SER A 397 43.93 -48.77 -33.46
C SER A 397 45.16 -47.85 -33.62
N GLY A 398 46.05 -47.87 -32.62
CA GLY A 398 47.51 -47.88 -32.76
C GLY A 398 48.25 -46.65 -33.32
N ALA A 399 49.08 -46.02 -32.48
CA ALA A 399 50.47 -45.66 -32.82
C ALA A 399 51.30 -45.43 -31.54
N ARG A 400 52.49 -46.03 -31.51
CA ARG A 400 53.46 -46.06 -30.41
C ARG A 400 54.30 -44.77 -30.33
N ALA A 401 54.56 -44.37 -29.08
CA ALA A 401 55.80 -43.88 -28.45
C ALA A 401 56.84 -43.03 -29.21
N ALA A 402 57.19 -41.90 -28.61
CA ALA A 402 58.58 -41.47 -28.43
C ALA A 402 58.74 -40.75 -27.07
N ALA A 403 59.71 -41.20 -26.29
CA ALA A 403 60.08 -40.65 -24.99
C ALA A 403 61.19 -39.60 -25.12
N ALA A 404 61.14 -38.55 -24.30
CA ALA A 404 62.33 -37.79 -23.90
C ALA A 404 62.09 -37.15 -22.52
N THR A 405 63.02 -37.45 -21.62
CA THR A 405 63.15 -37.12 -20.21
C THR A 405 63.55 -35.67 -19.93
N SER A 406 63.16 -35.09 -18.78
CA SER A 406 64.06 -34.55 -17.73
C SER A 406 63.32 -33.69 -16.66
N GLY A 407 63.39 -34.11 -15.40
CA GLY A 407 63.94 -33.32 -14.27
C GLY A 407 63.14 -32.20 -13.57
N LEU A 408 62.69 -32.52 -12.33
CA LEU A 408 62.65 -31.70 -11.09
C LEU A 408 62.06 -30.27 -11.08
N ALA A 409 61.09 -30.01 -10.19
CA ALA A 409 61.36 -29.60 -8.79
C ALA A 409 60.06 -29.21 -8.05
N ILE A 410 59.97 -29.66 -6.80
CA ILE A 410 58.91 -29.36 -5.83
C ILE A 410 59.24 -28.05 -5.11
N LEU A 411 58.29 -27.12 -5.02
CA LEU A 411 58.35 -25.97 -4.11
C LEU A 411 56.98 -25.75 -3.44
N VAL A 412 56.97 -25.94 -2.12
CA VAL A 412 55.88 -25.61 -1.19
C VAL A 412 56.01 -24.13 -0.79
N PRO A 413 54.92 -23.35 -0.65
CA PRO A 413 54.96 -22.11 0.11
C PRO A 413 54.37 -22.27 1.51
N ALA A 414 55.12 -21.76 2.48
CA ALA A 414 54.80 -21.67 3.89
C ALA A 414 53.78 -20.55 4.19
N LEU A 415 52.88 -20.86 5.12
CA LEU A 415 52.01 -19.92 5.84
C LEU A 415 52.74 -19.38 7.08
N ALA A 416 52.76 -18.06 7.28
CA ALA A 416 52.85 -17.45 8.61
C ALA A 416 52.40 -15.97 8.62
N TRP A 417 51.42 -15.71 9.49
CA TRP A 417 51.08 -14.52 10.32
C TRP A 417 51.43 -13.10 9.83
N GLY A 418 50.59 -12.07 9.97
CA GLY A 418 49.44 -11.84 10.87
C GLY A 418 49.68 -10.58 11.71
N VAL A 419 48.74 -9.63 11.77
CA VAL A 419 48.64 -8.52 12.76
C VAL A 419 47.17 -8.08 12.77
N ARG A 420 46.35 -8.43 13.79
CA ARG A 420 46.16 -7.88 15.15
C ARG A 420 45.32 -6.60 15.21
N LEU A 421 44.11 -6.78 15.76
CA LEU A 421 43.24 -5.79 16.37
C LEU A 421 43.74 -5.37 17.76
N ARG A 422 43.49 -4.11 18.09
CA ARG A 422 42.97 -3.68 19.40
C ARG A 422 41.79 -2.76 19.17
#